data_AF-A0A164E3Z4-F1
#
_entry.id   AF-A0A164E3Z4-F1
#
_cell.length_a   1.000
_cell.length_b   1.000
_cell.length_c   1.000
_cell.angle_alpha   90.00
_cell.angle_beta   90.00
_cell.angle_gamma   90.00
#
_symmetry.space_group_name_H-M   'P 1'
#
loop_
_entity.id
_entity.type
_entity.pdbx_description
1 polymer ?
#
loop_
_entity_poly.entity_id
_entity_poly.type
_entity_poly.pdbx_seq_one_letter_code
_entity_poly.pdbx_strand_id
1 'polypeptide(L)'
;MNADGELVPINVMLDAGSNTTFIREGLVRSLRISGERQTLRVQGVADAASTHPNSEELFLQLMTAFGDMVTLKGSTLKTVTQPVPVYNWEQLRHRWTHLNDLPPLRSSGGRIDVLIGLNYTTLITPTDYRLGADDEPAAIKTRLGWTILGVLGSGSTTETLCHRAFASPDVHITAELVEQLRRFCDTESFGTEYQGAGMSTDDRRAVDRLDDETKKLDVGYQAPILWKDEEPPLLPDNR
;
A
#
# COMPACT_ATOMS: atom_id res chain seq x y z
N MET A 1 -8.96 -5.03 5.71
CA MET A 1 -9.61 -5.84 6.76
C MET A 1 -11.13 -5.70 6.62
N ASN A 2 -11.91 -6.73 6.99
CA ASN A 2 -13.36 -6.59 7.14
C ASN A 2 -13.70 -5.88 8.47
N ALA A 3 -14.99 -5.65 8.72
CA ALA A 3 -15.47 -5.03 9.96
C ALA A 3 -15.08 -5.80 11.24
N ASP A 4 -14.76 -7.09 11.13
CA ASP A 4 -14.35 -7.97 12.24
C ASP A 4 -12.82 -7.98 12.44
N GLY A 5 -12.07 -7.19 11.66
CA GLY A 5 -10.60 -7.10 11.74
C GLY A 5 -9.86 -8.19 10.97
N GLU A 6 -10.56 -9.03 10.20
CA GLU A 6 -9.95 -10.12 9.46
C GLU A 6 -9.42 -9.67 8.10
N LEU A 7 -8.36 -10.34 7.64
CA LEU A 7 -7.80 -10.14 6.32
C LEU A 7 -8.61 -10.92 5.29
N VAL A 8 -9.18 -10.19 4.33
CA VAL A 8 -9.94 -10.77 3.22
C VAL A 8 -9.07 -10.74 1.97
N PRO A 9 -8.78 -11.87 1.32
CA PRO A 9 -8.06 -11.89 0.04
C PRO A 9 -8.94 -11.25 -1.04
N ILE A 10 -8.32 -10.43 -1.89
CA ILE A 10 -9.00 -9.74 -2.99
C ILE A 10 -8.24 -9.90 -4.30
N ASN A 11 -8.96 -9.86 -5.41
CA ASN A 11 -8.37 -9.79 -6.73
C ASN A 11 -8.15 -8.34 -7.15
N VAL A 12 -6.90 -7.99 -7.44
CA VAL A 12 -6.52 -6.66 -7.89
C VAL A 12 -6.15 -6.69 -9.38
N MET A 13 -6.39 -5.59 -10.09
CA MET A 13 -5.85 -5.33 -11.43
C MET A 13 -5.12 -3.98 -11.40
N LEU A 14 -3.89 -3.90 -11.90
CA LEU A 14 -3.21 -2.60 -12.04
C LEU A 14 -3.38 -2.11 -13.46
N ASP A 15 -3.95 -0.92 -13.59
CA ASP A 15 -4.29 -0.37 -14.88
C ASP A 15 -3.61 0.98 -15.06
N ALA A 16 -2.53 0.98 -15.83
CA ALA A 16 -1.83 2.22 -16.20
C ALA A 16 -2.62 3.06 -17.22
N GLY A 17 -3.70 2.53 -17.82
CA GLY A 17 -4.63 3.26 -18.67
C GLY A 17 -5.70 4.02 -17.89
N SER A 18 -5.89 3.69 -16.61
CA SER A 18 -6.83 4.38 -15.73
C SER A 18 -6.11 5.40 -14.85
N ASN A 19 -6.67 6.60 -14.72
CA ASN A 19 -6.16 7.63 -13.80
C ASN A 19 -6.73 7.52 -12.37
N THR A 20 -7.73 6.65 -12.18
CA THR A 20 -8.52 6.53 -10.95
C THR A 20 -8.58 5.07 -10.51
N THR A 21 -8.78 4.86 -9.20
CA THR A 21 -8.96 3.54 -8.60
C THR A 21 -10.45 3.23 -8.44
N PHE A 22 -10.86 2.04 -8.89
CA PHE A 22 -12.24 1.56 -8.78
C PHE A 22 -12.35 0.37 -7.86
N ILE A 23 -13.42 0.32 -7.07
CA ILE A 23 -13.68 -0.72 -6.08
C ILE A 23 -15.03 -1.36 -6.39
N ARG A 24 -15.09 -2.69 -6.42
CA ARG A 24 -16.33 -3.42 -6.69
C ARG A 24 -17.31 -3.22 -5.54
N GLU A 25 -18.54 -2.80 -5.81
CA GLU A 25 -19.61 -2.64 -4.81
C GLU A 25 -19.85 -3.92 -3.98
N GLY A 26 -19.65 -5.08 -4.59
CA GLY A 26 -19.78 -6.36 -3.88
C GLY A 26 -18.67 -6.59 -2.85
N LEU A 27 -17.46 -6.07 -3.06
CA LEU A 27 -16.38 -6.10 -2.05
C LEU A 27 -16.73 -5.18 -0.89
N VAL A 28 -17.21 -3.97 -1.19
CA VAL A 28 -17.62 -2.98 -0.19
C VAL A 28 -18.69 -3.55 0.74
N ARG A 29 -19.71 -4.18 0.16
CA ARG A 29 -20.77 -4.88 0.91
C ARG A 29 -20.24 -6.05 1.74
N SER A 30 -19.31 -6.86 1.21
CA SER A 30 -18.76 -7.98 1.98
C SER A 30 -17.87 -7.54 3.13
N LEU A 31 -17.17 -6.42 2.98
CA LEU A 31 -16.36 -5.82 4.04
C LEU A 31 -17.18 -5.01 5.05
N ARG A 32 -18.47 -4.74 4.75
CA ARG A 32 -19.37 -3.89 5.53
C ARG A 32 -18.81 -2.48 5.77
N ILE A 33 -18.17 -1.92 4.75
CA ILE A 33 -17.67 -0.54 4.72
C ILE A 33 -18.59 0.31 3.84
N SER A 34 -18.56 1.62 4.03
CA SER A 34 -19.33 2.59 3.24
C SER A 34 -18.52 3.85 2.99
N GLY A 35 -18.85 4.56 1.91
CA GLY A 35 -18.24 5.83 1.53
C GLY A 35 -19.21 7.00 1.46
N GLU A 36 -18.70 8.10 0.93
CA GLU A 36 -19.52 9.26 0.56
C GLU A 36 -20.18 9.01 -0.81
N ARG A 37 -21.51 9.10 -0.86
CA ARG A 37 -22.25 8.91 -2.11
C ARG A 37 -21.94 10.02 -3.10
N GLN A 38 -21.65 9.64 -4.34
CA GLN A 38 -21.30 10.52 -5.44
C GLN A 38 -21.87 10.03 -6.77
N THR A 39 -21.95 10.94 -7.75
CA THR A 39 -22.17 10.58 -9.15
C THR A 39 -20.83 10.48 -9.85
N LEU A 40 -20.40 9.25 -10.15
CA LEU A 40 -19.16 8.98 -10.86
C LEU A 40 -19.42 8.91 -12.36
N ARG A 41 -18.63 9.63 -13.16
CA ARG A 41 -18.60 9.50 -14.62
C ARG A 41 -17.30 8.84 -15.05
N VAL A 42 -17.40 7.72 -15.76
CA VAL A 42 -16.24 6.97 -16.28
C VAL A 42 -16.20 7.13 -17.79
N GLN A 43 -15.04 7.52 -18.31
CA GLN A 43 -14.74 7.59 -19.73
C GLN A 43 -13.73 6.48 -20.06
N GLY A 44 -14.07 5.65 -21.03
CA GLY A 44 -13.27 4.52 -21.48
C GLY A 44 -12.82 4.68 -22.93
N VAL A 45 -12.35 3.58 -23.50
CA VAL A 45 -11.88 3.49 -24.89
C VAL A 45 -13.05 3.72 -25.86
N ALA A 46 -12.75 4.25 -27.05
CA ALA A 46 -13.71 4.48 -28.14
C ALA A 46 -14.88 5.42 -27.75
N ASP A 47 -14.58 6.48 -26.99
CA ASP A 47 -15.55 7.47 -26.49
C ASP A 47 -16.70 6.89 -25.66
N ALA A 48 -16.55 5.64 -25.19
CA ALA A 48 -17.52 5.01 -24.31
C ALA A 48 -17.54 5.76 -22.97
N ALA A 49 -18.71 6.25 -22.59
CA ALA A 49 -18.91 6.91 -21.29
C ALA A 49 -20.05 6.25 -20.52
N SER A 50 -19.89 6.15 -19.21
CA SER A 50 -20.92 5.65 -18.31
C SER A 50 -21.04 6.54 -17.07
N THR A 51 -22.24 6.60 -16.50
CA THR A 51 -22.56 7.39 -15.31
C THR A 51 -23.12 6.48 -14.23
N HIS A 52 -22.58 6.61 -13.01
CA HIS A 52 -22.88 5.78 -11.85
C HIS A 52 -23.34 6.70 -10.71
N PRO A 53 -24.65 7.01 -10.60
CA PRO A 53 -25.18 8.00 -9.65
C PRO A 53 -25.21 7.53 -8.18
N ASN A 54 -24.91 6.25 -7.95
CA ASN A 54 -24.87 5.63 -6.63
C ASN A 54 -23.46 5.13 -6.27
N SER A 55 -22.43 5.65 -6.95
CA SER A 55 -21.06 5.34 -6.58
C SER A 55 -20.77 5.92 -5.19
N GLU A 56 -19.86 5.30 -4.47
CA GLU A 56 -19.36 5.77 -3.18
C GLU A 56 -17.86 6.03 -3.29
N GLU A 57 -17.39 7.16 -2.78
CA GLU A 57 -15.97 7.42 -2.57
C GLU A 57 -15.57 6.94 -1.18
N LEU A 58 -14.60 6.03 -1.10
CA LEU A 58 -14.19 5.46 0.18
C LEU A 58 -12.71 5.15 0.26
N PHE A 59 -12.26 4.91 1.48
CA PHE A 59 -10.91 4.45 1.78
C PHE A 59 -10.91 2.93 2.05
N LEU A 60 -10.02 2.22 1.38
CA LEU A 60 -9.78 0.79 1.53
C LEU A 60 -8.34 0.57 2.02
N GLN A 61 -8.19 -0.12 3.15
CA GLN A 61 -6.88 -0.57 3.61
C GLN A 61 -6.49 -1.89 2.94
N LEU A 62 -5.39 -1.85 2.19
CA LEU A 62 -4.76 -2.98 1.53
C LEU A 62 -3.48 -3.35 2.28
N MET A 63 -3.32 -4.64 2.59
CA MET A 63 -2.04 -5.18 3.05
C MET A 63 -1.31 -5.79 1.86
N THR A 64 -0.06 -5.41 1.64
CA THR A 64 0.75 -5.95 0.54
C THR A 64 1.25 -7.35 0.86
N ALA A 65 1.79 -8.04 -0.16
CA ALA A 65 2.48 -9.31 0.01
C ALA A 65 3.69 -9.24 0.98
N PHE A 66 4.17 -8.04 1.30
CA PHE A 66 5.32 -7.79 2.17
C PHE A 66 4.92 -7.32 3.57
N GLY A 67 3.61 -7.23 3.86
CA GLY A 67 3.10 -6.78 5.16
C GLY A 67 2.87 -5.27 5.27
N ASP A 68 3.22 -4.49 4.25
CA ASP A 68 2.97 -3.04 4.24
C ASP A 68 1.46 -2.76 4.20
N MET A 69 1.02 -1.77 4.97
CA MET A 69 -0.34 -1.25 4.89
C MET A 69 -0.42 -0.04 3.96
N VAL A 70 -1.32 -0.08 3.00
CA VAL A 70 -1.56 0.97 2.02
C VAL A 70 -3.03 1.37 2.07
N THR A 71 -3.29 2.68 2.15
CA THR A 71 -4.66 3.21 2.09
C THR A 71 -4.97 3.66 0.66
N LEU A 72 -5.96 3.02 0.04
CA LEU A 72 -6.48 3.36 -1.28
C LEU A 72 -7.75 4.18 -1.15
N LYS A 73 -7.82 5.30 -1.83
CA LYS A 73 -9.01 6.10 -2.07
C LYS A 73 -9.55 5.71 -3.44
N GLY A 74 -10.79 5.27 -3.50
CA GLY A 74 -11.38 4.77 -4.73
C GLY A 74 -12.88 5.02 -4.79
N SER A 75 -13.41 4.94 -6.01
CA SER A 75 -14.85 5.08 -6.28
C SER A 75 -15.47 3.72 -6.58
N THR A 76 -16.69 3.48 -6.12
CA THR A 76 -17.33 2.17 -6.33
C THR A 76 -17.95 2.02 -7.72
N LEU A 77 -17.90 0.80 -8.25
CA LEU A 77 -18.61 0.35 -9.44
C LEU A 77 -19.25 -1.01 -9.18
N LYS A 78 -20.42 -1.27 -9.75
CA LYS A 78 -21.06 -2.60 -9.68
C LYS A 78 -20.15 -3.71 -10.22
N THR A 79 -19.52 -3.42 -11.35
CA THR A 79 -18.51 -4.27 -12.01
C THR A 79 -17.35 -3.38 -12.43
N VAL A 80 -16.15 -3.72 -11.98
CA VAL A 80 -14.92 -2.97 -12.32
C VAL A 80 -14.42 -3.34 -13.73
N THR A 81 -14.41 -4.63 -14.04
CA THR A 81 -14.12 -5.19 -15.36
C THR A 81 -14.78 -6.56 -15.49
N GLN A 82 -14.81 -7.11 -16.71
CA GLN A 82 -15.25 -8.49 -16.91
C GLN A 82 -14.33 -9.47 -16.15
N PRO A 83 -14.86 -10.61 -15.66
CA PRO A 83 -14.04 -11.62 -15.03
C PRO A 83 -12.91 -12.07 -15.97
N VAL A 84 -11.71 -12.23 -15.41
CA VAL A 84 -10.56 -12.77 -16.14
C VAL A 84 -10.46 -14.29 -15.92
N PRO A 85 -9.81 -15.06 -16.81
CA PRO A 85 -9.52 -16.47 -16.57
C PRO A 85 -8.74 -16.66 -15.27
N VAL A 86 -9.02 -17.77 -14.57
CA VAL A 86 -8.29 -18.15 -13.37
C VAL A 86 -7.12 -19.02 -13.77
N TYR A 87 -5.92 -18.62 -13.36
CA TYR A 87 -4.68 -19.35 -13.66
C TYR A 87 -4.10 -19.95 -12.38
N ASN A 88 -3.75 -21.24 -12.43
CA ASN A 88 -3.00 -21.91 -11.37
C ASN A 88 -1.50 -21.74 -11.63
N TRP A 89 -0.90 -20.74 -10.98
CA TRP A 89 0.50 -20.38 -11.23
C TRP A 89 1.50 -21.42 -10.78
N GLU A 90 1.18 -22.20 -9.74
CA GLU A 90 2.01 -23.32 -9.28
C GLU A 90 2.23 -24.33 -10.42
N GLN A 91 1.21 -24.58 -11.24
CA GLN A 91 1.28 -25.50 -12.37
C GLN A 91 1.90 -24.86 -13.62
N LEU A 92 1.74 -23.54 -13.79
CA LEU A 92 2.15 -22.83 -15.00
C LEU A 92 3.59 -22.32 -14.96
N ARG A 93 4.13 -21.98 -13.79
CA ARG A 93 5.49 -21.41 -13.64
C ARG A 93 6.57 -22.30 -14.26
N HIS A 94 6.40 -23.62 -14.20
CA HIS A 94 7.36 -24.60 -14.69
C HIS A 94 7.43 -24.71 -16.21
N ARG A 95 6.48 -24.09 -16.93
CA ARG A 95 6.49 -24.06 -18.40
C ARG A 95 7.58 -23.14 -18.94
N TRP A 96 8.02 -22.16 -18.16
CA TRP A 96 8.91 -21.10 -18.61
C TRP A 96 10.10 -20.93 -17.68
N THR A 97 11.30 -21.02 -18.26
CA THR A 97 12.55 -21.05 -17.47
C THR A 97 12.79 -19.76 -16.69
N HIS A 98 12.42 -18.60 -17.23
CA HIS A 98 12.56 -17.29 -16.59
C HIS A 98 11.56 -17.01 -15.46
N LEU A 99 10.55 -17.87 -15.29
CA LEU A 99 9.56 -17.79 -14.21
C LEU A 99 9.81 -18.80 -13.08
N ASN A 100 10.79 -19.69 -13.25
CA ASN A 100 11.05 -20.81 -12.33
C ASN A 100 11.56 -20.39 -10.95
N ASP A 101 12.07 -19.18 -10.79
CA ASP A 101 12.63 -18.67 -9.53
C ASP A 101 11.65 -17.74 -8.78
N LEU A 102 10.44 -17.52 -9.30
CA LEU A 102 9.41 -16.75 -8.61
C LEU A 102 9.03 -17.42 -7.28
N PRO A 103 8.54 -16.71 -6.27
CA PRO A 103 7.91 -17.36 -5.10
C PRO A 103 6.63 -18.10 -5.54
N PRO A 104 6.12 -19.06 -4.74
CA PRO A 104 4.79 -19.62 -4.97
C PRO A 104 3.74 -18.52 -5.07
N LEU A 105 2.91 -18.61 -6.10
CA LEU A 105 1.90 -17.62 -6.44
C LEU A 105 0.53 -18.27 -6.29
N ARG A 106 -0.33 -17.66 -5.47
CA ARG A 106 -1.76 -18.01 -5.42
C ARG A 106 -2.40 -18.01 -6.81
N SER A 107 -3.34 -18.93 -7.01
CA SER A 107 -4.21 -18.88 -8.18
C SER A 107 -4.92 -17.54 -8.23
N SER A 108 -4.78 -16.84 -9.35
CA SER A 108 -5.30 -15.48 -9.50
C SER A 108 -6.18 -15.38 -10.74
N GLY A 109 -7.22 -14.54 -10.63
CA GLY A 109 -8.18 -14.29 -11.69
C GLY A 109 -9.63 -14.37 -11.23
N GLY A 110 -10.56 -14.47 -12.18
CA GLY A 110 -12.00 -14.40 -11.91
C GLY A 110 -12.45 -12.95 -11.77
N ARG A 111 -13.36 -12.70 -10.81
CA ARG A 111 -13.90 -11.35 -10.56
C ARG A 111 -12.83 -10.45 -9.95
N ILE A 112 -12.57 -9.32 -10.59
CA ILE A 112 -11.70 -8.27 -10.07
C ILE A 112 -12.46 -7.43 -9.04
N ASP A 113 -11.86 -7.27 -7.87
CA ASP A 113 -12.42 -6.51 -6.75
C ASP A 113 -11.96 -5.06 -6.77
N VAL A 114 -10.70 -4.82 -7.13
CA VAL A 114 -10.10 -3.49 -7.16
C VAL A 114 -9.29 -3.31 -8.44
N LEU A 115 -9.54 -2.23 -9.16
CA LEU A 115 -8.67 -1.74 -10.23
C LEU A 115 -7.90 -0.55 -9.67
N ILE A 116 -6.57 -0.64 -9.63
CA ILE A 116 -5.68 0.43 -9.16
C ILE A 116 -5.17 1.19 -10.38
N GLY A 117 -5.49 2.48 -10.42
CA GLY A 117 -5.06 3.41 -11.46
C GLY A 117 -3.81 4.21 -11.10
N LEU A 118 -3.41 5.11 -12.00
CA LEU A 118 -2.24 5.96 -11.87
C LEU A 118 -2.30 6.95 -10.69
N ASN A 119 -3.44 7.11 -10.01
CA ASN A 119 -3.48 7.80 -8.72
C ASN A 119 -2.66 7.08 -7.62
N TYR A 120 -2.23 5.84 -7.88
CA TYR A 120 -1.28 5.08 -7.06
C TYR A 120 -0.11 4.54 -7.87
N THR A 121 0.58 5.41 -8.64
CA THR A 121 1.72 5.01 -9.48
C THR A 121 2.75 4.13 -8.77
N THR A 122 3.07 4.42 -7.49
CA THR A 122 4.06 3.64 -6.72
C THR A 122 3.68 2.17 -6.52
N LEU A 123 2.40 1.80 -6.64
CA LEU A 123 1.94 0.40 -6.59
C LEU A 123 1.97 -0.28 -7.96
N ILE A 124 1.99 0.51 -9.04
CA ILE A 124 1.99 0.06 -10.44
C ILE A 124 3.40 -0.08 -10.99
N THR A 125 4.31 0.80 -10.58
CA THR A 125 5.69 0.82 -11.05
C THR A 125 6.40 -0.48 -10.72
N PRO A 126 6.92 -1.21 -11.74
CA PRO A 126 7.75 -2.38 -11.52
C PRO A 126 9.05 -2.02 -10.82
N THR A 127 9.45 -2.85 -9.86
CA THR A 127 10.76 -2.82 -9.20
C THR A 127 11.69 -3.92 -9.74
N ASP A 128 11.12 -4.93 -10.41
CA ASP A 128 11.83 -6.05 -11.01
C ASP A 128 11.00 -6.62 -12.18
N TYR A 129 11.66 -7.29 -13.13
CA TYR A 129 11.04 -7.89 -14.30
C TYR A 129 11.70 -9.22 -14.68
N ARG A 130 10.88 -10.15 -15.16
CA ARG A 130 11.30 -11.36 -15.87
C ARG A 130 10.68 -11.33 -17.23
N LEU A 131 11.53 -11.27 -18.25
CA LEU A 131 11.11 -11.25 -19.63
C LEU A 131 11.47 -12.59 -20.27
N GLY A 132 10.48 -13.19 -20.93
CA GLY A 132 10.68 -14.37 -21.77
C GLY A 132 10.92 -13.98 -23.22
N ALA A 133 10.75 -14.95 -24.12
CA ALA A 133 10.64 -14.68 -25.56
C ALA A 133 9.35 -13.91 -25.92
N ASP A 134 9.24 -13.45 -27.17
CA ASP A 134 8.14 -12.59 -27.64
C ASP A 134 6.74 -13.19 -27.44
N ASP A 135 6.61 -14.52 -27.42
CA ASP A 135 5.37 -15.28 -27.25
C ASP A 135 5.20 -15.87 -25.83
N GLU A 136 6.12 -15.54 -24.92
CA GLU A 136 6.09 -16.01 -23.54
C GLU A 136 5.58 -14.91 -22.59
N PRO A 137 4.92 -15.30 -21.49
CA PRO A 137 4.51 -14.34 -20.47
C PRO A 137 5.70 -13.72 -19.76
N ALA A 138 5.57 -12.46 -19.36
CA ALA A 138 6.52 -11.77 -18.50
C ALA A 138 6.02 -11.76 -17.05
N ALA A 139 6.92 -11.60 -16.09
CA ALA A 139 6.55 -11.27 -14.71
C ALA A 139 7.08 -9.89 -14.34
N ILE A 140 6.30 -9.13 -13.57
CA ILE A 140 6.72 -7.90 -12.94
C ILE A 140 6.56 -8.00 -11.43
N LYS A 141 7.53 -7.50 -10.69
CA LYS A 141 7.42 -7.30 -9.25
C LYS A 141 7.04 -5.86 -9.01
N THR A 142 5.99 -5.61 -8.23
CA THR A 142 5.67 -4.28 -7.71
C THR A 142 5.65 -4.33 -6.18
N ARG A 143 5.33 -3.20 -5.54
CA ARG A 143 5.09 -3.15 -4.08
C ARG A 143 3.98 -4.10 -3.61
N LEU A 144 3.12 -4.58 -4.51
CA LEU A 144 2.05 -5.52 -4.18
C LEU A 144 2.46 -6.99 -4.27
N GLY A 145 3.62 -7.28 -4.86
CA GLY A 145 4.10 -8.64 -5.13
C GLY A 145 4.37 -8.88 -6.61
N TRP A 146 4.47 -10.16 -6.98
CA TRP A 146 4.68 -10.56 -8.36
C TRP A 146 3.36 -10.66 -9.11
N THR A 147 3.39 -10.27 -10.39
CA THR A 147 2.26 -10.42 -11.30
C THR A 147 2.75 -10.83 -12.67
N ILE A 148 2.02 -11.75 -13.28
CA ILE A 148 2.31 -12.23 -14.62
C ILE A 148 1.51 -11.40 -15.64
N LEU A 149 2.18 -11.08 -16.74
CA LEU A 149 1.70 -10.31 -17.88
C LEU A 149 1.81 -11.17 -19.13
N GLY A 150 0.86 -11.05 -20.04
CA GLY A 150 0.88 -11.76 -21.32
C GLY A 150 -0.33 -12.66 -21.51
N VAL A 151 -0.47 -13.15 -22.74
CA VAL A 151 -1.58 -14.02 -23.13
C VAL A 151 -1.18 -15.47 -22.86
N LEU A 152 -1.96 -16.16 -22.04
CA LEU A 152 -1.73 -17.55 -21.70
C LEU A 152 -2.72 -18.44 -22.47
N GLY A 153 -2.47 -18.69 -23.75
CA GLY A 153 -3.32 -19.58 -24.54
C GLY A 153 -2.81 -19.82 -25.96
N SER A 154 -2.88 -21.07 -26.42
CA SER A 154 -2.56 -21.51 -27.78
C SER A 154 -3.78 -21.49 -28.71
N GLY A 155 -4.76 -20.62 -28.47
CA GLY A 155 -6.03 -20.59 -29.19
C GLY A 155 -6.22 -19.27 -29.93
N SER A 156 -6.63 -19.33 -31.19
CA SER A 156 -7.20 -18.19 -31.92
C SER A 156 -8.41 -17.67 -31.16
N THR A 157 -8.23 -16.60 -30.39
CA THR A 157 -9.33 -15.83 -29.82
C THR A 157 -9.35 -14.47 -30.48
N THR A 158 -10.44 -14.16 -31.16
CA THR A 158 -10.84 -12.83 -31.63
C THR A 158 -11.11 -11.83 -30.48
N GLU A 159 -10.72 -12.19 -29.26
CA GLU A 159 -10.82 -11.39 -28.04
C GLU A 159 -9.43 -11.34 -27.38
N THR A 160 -8.79 -10.18 -27.46
CA THR A 160 -7.52 -9.91 -26.79
C THR A 160 -7.80 -9.46 -25.37
N LEU A 161 -7.58 -10.33 -24.40
CA LEU A 161 -7.69 -9.98 -22.98
C LEU A 161 -6.30 -9.70 -22.41
N CYS A 162 -6.06 -8.45 -22.01
CA CYS A 162 -4.85 -8.07 -21.26
C CYS A 162 -5.09 -8.39 -19.78
N HIS A 163 -4.40 -9.42 -19.26
CA HIS A 163 -4.56 -9.86 -17.88
C HIS A 163 -3.44 -9.33 -16.99
N ARG A 164 -3.81 -8.79 -15.83
CA ARG A 164 -2.88 -8.49 -14.73
C ARG A 164 -3.54 -8.95 -13.43
N ALA A 165 -3.26 -10.19 -13.02
CA ALA A 165 -3.87 -10.81 -11.84
C ALA A 165 -2.81 -11.07 -10.76
N PHE A 166 -3.03 -10.54 -9.56
CA PHE A 166 -2.09 -10.62 -8.44
C PHE A 166 -2.18 -11.94 -7.71
N ALA A 167 -1.02 -12.44 -7.34
CA ALA A 167 -0.87 -13.53 -6.40
C ALA A 167 -0.03 -13.03 -5.23
N SER A 168 -0.61 -12.93 -4.04
CA SER A 168 0.20 -12.88 -2.82
C SER A 168 0.83 -14.26 -2.61
N PRO A 169 2.04 -14.37 -2.02
CA PRO A 169 2.49 -15.63 -1.49
C PRO A 169 1.46 -16.16 -0.47
N ASP A 170 1.33 -17.47 -0.35
CA ASP A 170 0.65 -18.09 0.79
C ASP A 170 1.49 -17.82 2.03
N VAL A 171 1.27 -16.67 2.65
CA VAL A 171 1.69 -16.46 4.02
C VAL A 171 0.71 -17.25 4.87
N HIS A 172 1.06 -18.49 5.18
CA HIS A 172 0.52 -19.16 6.36
C HIS A 172 0.98 -18.33 7.55
N ILE A 173 0.17 -17.34 7.93
CA ILE A 173 0.34 -16.64 9.20
C ILE A 173 -0.03 -17.68 10.26
N THR A 174 0.95 -18.48 10.68
CA THR A 174 0.78 -19.40 11.79
C THR A 174 0.61 -18.60 13.07
N ALA A 175 -0.08 -19.17 14.06
CA ALA A 175 -0.19 -18.54 15.38
C ALA A 175 1.19 -18.17 15.95
N GLU A 176 2.21 -19.00 15.67
CA GLU A 176 3.61 -18.74 16.02
C GLU A 176 4.19 -17.50 15.33
N LEU A 177 3.86 -17.24 14.06
CA LEU A 177 4.33 -16.03 13.36
C LEU A 177 3.67 -14.77 13.92
N VAL A 178 2.38 -14.84 14.29
CA VAL A 178 1.70 -13.74 15.00
C VAL A 178 2.33 -13.50 16.36
N GLU A 179 2.68 -14.56 17.08
CA GLU A 179 3.33 -14.47 18.39
C GLU A 179 4.75 -13.90 18.27
N GLN A 180 5.49 -14.26 17.23
CA GLN A 180 6.81 -13.70 16.95
C GLN A 180 6.74 -12.23 16.55
N LEU A 181 5.76 -11.83 15.73
CA LEU A 181 5.54 -10.44 15.38
C LEU A 181 5.11 -9.62 16.61
N ARG A 182 4.22 -10.16 17.46
CA ARG A 182 3.87 -9.55 18.74
C ARG A 182 5.09 -9.40 19.63
N ARG A 183 5.87 -10.46 19.83
CA ARG A 183 7.13 -10.39 20.60
C ARG A 183 8.10 -9.36 20.05
N PHE A 184 8.23 -9.27 18.73
CA PHE A 184 9.08 -8.26 18.09
C PHE A 184 8.56 -6.85 18.39
N CYS A 185 7.27 -6.59 18.20
CA CYS A 185 6.65 -5.30 18.54
C CYS A 185 6.72 -4.98 20.05
N ASP A 186 6.56 -5.98 20.91
CA ASP A 186 6.71 -5.88 22.37
C ASP A 186 8.17 -5.63 22.79
N THR A 187 9.13 -6.07 21.97
CA THR A 187 10.57 -5.83 22.17
C THR A 187 10.96 -4.45 21.64
N GLU A 188 10.35 -3.97 20.55
CA GLU A 188 10.53 -2.59 20.08
C GLU A 188 9.85 -1.55 20.98
N SER A 189 8.73 -1.89 21.63
CA SER A 189 8.13 -1.04 22.67
C SER A 189 8.97 -0.96 23.94
N PHE A 190 9.86 -1.95 24.18
CA PHE A 190 10.85 -1.92 25.27
C PHE A 190 11.89 -0.79 25.13
N GLY A 191 11.92 -0.07 23.99
CA GLY A 191 12.75 1.12 23.79
C GLY A 191 12.02 2.46 23.87
N THR A 192 10.69 2.50 23.96
CA THR A 192 9.91 3.75 23.91
C THR A 192 8.89 3.95 25.03
N GLU A 193 8.73 2.99 25.94
CA GLU A 193 8.00 3.24 27.19
C GLU A 193 8.86 4.04 28.17
N TYR A 194 8.81 5.36 28.02
CA TYR A 194 9.24 6.29 29.06
C TYR A 194 8.35 6.10 30.30
N GLN A 195 8.86 5.38 31.29
CA GLN A 195 8.37 5.42 32.66
C GLN A 195 9.41 6.20 33.49
N GLY A 196 9.03 7.41 33.94
CA GLY A 196 9.92 8.38 34.61
C GLY A 196 10.65 7.82 35.85
N ALA A 197 11.72 8.41 36.37
CA ALA A 197 12.03 9.83 36.46
C ALA A 197 13.52 10.09 36.18
N GLY A 198 13.84 11.08 35.35
CA GLY A 198 15.23 11.30 34.97
C GLY A 198 15.50 12.60 34.23
N MET A 199 14.79 13.69 34.52
CA MET A 199 15.41 14.99 34.21
C MET A 199 16.62 15.12 35.12
N SER A 200 17.80 15.22 34.52
CA SER A 200 18.99 15.59 35.29
C SER A 200 18.76 16.99 35.90
N THR A 201 19.53 17.33 36.91
CA THR A 201 19.51 18.69 37.48
C THR A 201 19.74 19.75 36.40
N ASP A 202 20.57 19.42 35.41
CA ASP A 202 20.92 20.30 34.30
C ASP A 202 19.74 20.45 33.33
N ASP A 203 19.03 19.36 33.01
CA ASP A 203 17.85 19.41 32.14
C ASP A 203 16.71 20.20 32.78
N ARG A 204 16.50 20.03 34.09
CA ARG A 204 15.44 20.77 34.80
C ARG A 204 15.72 22.27 34.79
N ARG A 205 16.97 22.64 35.09
CA ARG A 205 17.42 24.04 35.02
C ARG A 205 17.33 24.62 33.62
N ALA A 206 17.62 23.82 32.58
CA ALA A 206 17.50 24.25 31.20
C ALA A 206 16.03 24.53 30.80
N VAL A 207 15.10 23.67 31.22
CA VAL A 207 13.66 23.86 30.98
C VAL A 207 13.13 25.07 31.76
N ASP A 208 13.45 25.19 33.05
CA ASP A 208 13.00 26.32 33.89
C ASP A 208 13.45 27.66 33.29
N ARG A 209 14.71 27.76 32.83
CA ARG A 209 15.23 28.96 32.18
C ARG A 209 14.58 29.25 30.83
N LEU A 210 14.30 28.20 30.04
CA LEU A 210 13.62 28.37 28.76
C LEU A 210 12.23 28.97 28.98
N ASP A 211 11.48 28.48 29.96
CA ASP A 211 10.14 28.96 30.26
C ASP A 211 10.16 30.39 30.84
N ASP A 212 11.09 30.70 31.75
CA ASP A 212 11.17 31.99 32.43
C ASP A 212 11.69 33.13 31.52
N GLU A 213 12.67 32.85 30.66
CA GLU A 213 13.37 33.87 29.88
C GLU A 213 12.84 34.01 28.44
N THR A 214 11.98 33.10 27.96
CA THR A 214 11.39 33.21 26.62
C THR A 214 10.35 34.32 26.57
N LYS A 215 10.57 35.30 25.69
CA LYS A 215 9.70 36.46 25.51
C LYS A 215 9.15 36.51 24.10
N LYS A 216 7.83 36.70 23.99
CA LYS A 216 7.20 37.04 22.73
C LYS A 216 7.49 38.49 22.39
N LEU A 217 8.01 38.73 21.19
CA LEU A 217 8.24 40.07 20.64
C LEU A 217 7.06 40.48 19.75
N ASP A 218 7.02 41.74 19.31
CA ASP A 218 6.00 42.23 18.36
C ASP A 218 6.02 41.42 17.05
N VAL A 219 7.20 40.93 16.65
CA VAL A 219 7.39 39.92 15.60
C VAL A 219 8.40 38.89 16.09
N GLY A 220 7.92 37.68 16.36
CA GLY A 220 8.77 36.53 16.73
C GLY A 220 8.90 36.31 18.24
N TYR A 221 9.93 35.55 18.61
CA TYR A 221 10.25 35.19 19.99
C TYR A 221 11.74 35.35 20.22
N GLN A 222 12.09 35.77 21.44
CA GLN A 222 13.43 35.71 21.97
C GLN A 222 13.48 34.59 22.99
N ALA A 223 14.44 33.67 22.85
CA ALA A 223 14.69 32.59 23.79
C ALA A 223 16.15 32.63 24.27
N PRO A 224 16.45 32.22 25.51
CA PRO A 224 17.82 32.15 26.01
C PRO A 224 18.60 30.98 25.36
N ILE A 225 19.92 31.07 25.35
CA ILE A 225 20.77 29.92 25.04
C ILE A 225 21.02 29.15 26.34
N LEU A 226 20.67 27.86 26.34
CA LEU A 226 20.67 27.00 27.52
C LEU A 226 22.07 26.41 27.77
N TRP A 227 23.03 27.27 28.10
CA TRP A 227 24.37 26.83 28.50
C TRP A 227 24.31 26.03 29.80
N LYS A 228 25.18 25.02 29.89
CA LYS A 228 25.31 24.18 31.08
C LYS A 228 25.78 24.98 32.30
N ASP A 229 26.72 25.90 32.08
CA ASP A 229 27.24 26.82 33.08
C ASP A 229 26.57 28.20 32.97
N GLU A 230 26.47 28.95 34.08
CA GLU A 230 25.89 30.31 34.09
C GLU A 230 26.66 31.29 33.19
N GLU A 231 27.97 31.09 33.06
CA GLU A 231 28.81 31.92 32.19
C GLU A 231 28.84 31.30 30.78
N PRO A 232 28.52 32.07 29.73
CA PRO A 232 28.69 31.59 28.36
C PRO A 232 30.17 31.25 28.15
N PRO A 233 30.49 30.12 27.50
CA PRO A 233 31.88 29.78 27.20
C PRO A 233 32.50 30.92 26.39
N LEU A 234 33.80 31.17 26.60
CA LEU A 234 34.57 32.10 25.77
C LEU A 234 34.52 31.62 24.32
N LEU A 235 33.58 32.17 23.55
CA LEU A 235 33.44 31.89 22.14
C LEU A 235 34.57 32.62 21.41
N PRO A 236 35.40 31.94 20.60
CA PRO A 236 36.40 32.61 19.80
C PRO A 236 35.73 33.60 18.85
N ASP A 237 36.28 34.81 18.79
CA ASP A 237 35.87 35.83 17.83
C ASP A 237 36.33 35.38 16.44
N ASN A 238 35.37 34.98 15.60
CA ASN A 238 35.63 34.63 14.20
C ASN A 238 35.79 35.93 13.41
N ARG A 239 36.94 36.56 13.59
CA ARG A 239 37.34 37.78 12.89
C ARG A 239 37.75 37.51 11.44
#